data_AF-A0A257CIY3-F1
#
_entry.id   AF-A0A257CIY3-F1
#
_cell.length_a   1.000
_cell.length_b   1.000
_cell.length_c   1.000
_cell.angle_alpha   90.00
_cell.angle_beta   90.00
_cell.angle_gamma   90.00
#
_symmetry.space_group_name_H-M   'P 1'
#
loop_
_entity.id
_entity.type
_entity.pdbx_description
1 polymer ?
#
loop_
_entity_poly.entity_id
_entity_poly.type
_entity_poly.pdbx_seq_one_letter_code
_entity_poly.pdbx_strand_id
1 'polypeptide(L)'
;MKGKLWMAALVSLTALVTEFITDASLQSEFFRHAAARMFVPYNAFTNALGDEARAARDQLLVVDIGAQTLARSRDGWPLSYGQHARILERVRRAKPKVLFIDFQFQAPRADDTLSQLGDTLCAFKADGIPVLMAAGSEAANGLLRPELEALRGSDGQPCFEKVSVTYVPSPIDHIAWTYPLKATVGDTELDSAALAIAQHLRGEPLLDEHAHDTTMGLVWGTGSASNGPRWQAPAPAHQAAEAHADTPANADANADGHYCREAAWQDMIPLRQVAWRLLQIPADNRPFCPAHRSIEASSLTGPQTQAQASQLAEAMTQRAVLYGGSFDPNDFIASPLQGDLPGVFLHAQAADNLIRYGESWRRTNIGGRLGHQAEWPMTLGALFCMALLTLLLKDVVRFLSHRIRRVLAAARHRLRTWRRTAAASPAQAPEAAHHAVHTHHRSHVVTELRALLGRFGRVYLALMVALPMSLLLENVFWISVFGYSSALAFCLLGEVFVATEEVAAHESPKEPASPTPTATAPTVPTDTTAVTPANTGTSSAPHDTKAAS
;
A
#
# COMPACT_ATOMS: atom_id res chain seq x y z
N MET A 1 -6.20 -36.83 -9.10
CA MET A 1 -5.39 -36.14 -8.06
C MET A 1 -3.91 -36.10 -8.43
N LYS A 2 -3.26 -37.24 -8.73
CA LYS A 2 -1.83 -37.30 -9.12
C LYS A 2 -1.38 -36.31 -10.20
N GLY A 3 -2.12 -36.19 -11.31
CA GLY A 3 -1.76 -35.24 -12.38
C GLY A 3 -1.81 -33.76 -11.97
N LYS A 4 -2.70 -33.38 -11.04
CA LYS A 4 -2.77 -32.00 -10.53
C LYS A 4 -1.62 -31.67 -9.59
N LEU A 5 -1.21 -32.64 -8.76
CA LEU A 5 -0.07 -32.48 -7.86
C LEU A 5 1.21 -32.27 -8.67
N TRP A 6 1.40 -33.04 -9.74
CA TRP A 6 2.56 -32.88 -10.64
C TRP A 6 2.55 -31.51 -11.34
N MET A 7 1.39 -31.09 -11.86
CA MET A 7 1.25 -29.77 -12.50
C MET A 7 1.51 -28.62 -11.50
N ALA A 8 0.97 -28.71 -10.28
CA ALA A 8 1.22 -27.73 -9.24
C ALA A 8 2.71 -27.66 -8.87
N ALA A 9 3.38 -28.81 -8.75
CA ALA A 9 4.82 -28.86 -8.48
C ALA A 9 5.63 -28.22 -9.61
N LEU A 10 5.29 -28.50 -10.88
CA LEU A 10 5.95 -27.90 -12.03
C LEU A 10 5.77 -26.38 -12.06
N VAL A 11 4.53 -25.89 -11.91
CA VAL A 11 4.23 -24.45 -11.88
C VAL A 11 4.99 -23.76 -10.75
N SER A 12 5.05 -24.39 -9.57
CA SER A 12 5.74 -23.82 -8.40
C SER A 12 7.25 -23.78 -8.59
N LEU A 13 7.82 -24.84 -9.18
CA LEU A 13 9.25 -24.88 -9.49
C LEU A 13 9.61 -23.83 -10.56
N THR A 14 8.79 -23.70 -11.61
CA THR A 14 8.98 -22.66 -12.62
C THR A 14 8.85 -21.26 -12.03
N ALA A 15 7.87 -21.04 -11.14
CA ALA A 15 7.71 -19.78 -10.44
C ALA A 15 8.93 -19.48 -9.54
N LEU A 16 9.42 -20.46 -8.79
CA LEU A 16 10.61 -20.32 -7.94
C LEU A 16 11.87 -20.00 -8.76
N VAL A 17 12.08 -20.70 -9.87
CA VAL A 17 13.21 -20.46 -10.77
C VAL A 17 13.09 -19.08 -11.42
N THR A 18 11.88 -18.69 -11.82
CA THR A 18 11.64 -17.34 -12.34
C THR A 18 11.89 -16.30 -11.27
N GLU A 19 11.43 -16.52 -10.03
CA GLU A 19 11.69 -15.63 -8.89
C GLU A 19 13.19 -15.47 -8.67
N PHE A 20 13.94 -16.57 -8.57
CA PHE A 20 15.40 -16.55 -8.43
C PHE A 20 16.10 -15.78 -9.58
N ILE A 21 15.67 -16.00 -10.83
CA ILE A 21 16.23 -15.29 -11.99
C ILE A 21 15.85 -13.81 -11.97
N THR A 22 14.60 -13.49 -11.59
CA THR A 22 14.09 -12.12 -11.55
C THR A 22 14.59 -11.34 -10.36
N ASP A 23 14.86 -11.97 -9.21
CA ASP A 23 15.43 -11.36 -8.01
C ASP A 23 16.86 -10.87 -8.28
N ALA A 24 17.59 -11.61 -9.12
CA ALA A 24 18.85 -11.13 -9.70
C ALA A 24 18.69 -9.94 -10.68
N SER A 25 17.45 -9.50 -10.97
CA SER A 25 17.15 -8.39 -11.89
C SER A 25 16.34 -7.29 -11.19
N LEU A 26 16.56 -6.02 -11.55
CA LEU A 26 15.77 -4.89 -11.00
C LEU A 26 14.25 -4.97 -11.32
N GLN A 27 13.82 -5.89 -12.19
CA GLN A 27 12.41 -6.02 -12.59
C GLN A 27 11.53 -6.69 -11.53
N SER A 28 12.05 -7.58 -10.69
CA SER A 28 11.27 -8.25 -9.63
C SER A 28 10.70 -7.24 -8.64
N GLU A 29 11.53 -6.30 -8.23
CA GLU A 29 11.19 -5.29 -7.25
C GLU A 29 10.07 -4.38 -7.73
N PHE A 30 10.07 -3.97 -9.00
CA PHE A 30 8.97 -3.19 -9.57
C PHE A 30 7.62 -3.93 -9.44
N PHE A 31 7.58 -5.22 -9.80
CA PHE A 31 6.34 -6.01 -9.71
C PHE A 31 5.91 -6.23 -8.26
N ARG A 32 6.87 -6.40 -7.34
CA ARG A 32 6.64 -6.49 -5.90
C ARG A 32 5.91 -5.24 -5.40
N HIS A 33 6.43 -4.06 -5.71
CA HIS A 33 5.82 -2.78 -5.33
C HIS A 33 4.44 -2.58 -6.00
N ALA A 34 4.32 -2.89 -7.28
CA ALA A 34 3.04 -2.78 -8.00
C ALA A 34 1.96 -3.69 -7.41
N ALA A 35 2.32 -4.94 -7.08
CA ALA A 35 1.43 -5.87 -6.39
C ALA A 35 1.09 -5.37 -4.99
N ALA A 36 2.08 -4.95 -4.19
CA ALA A 36 1.84 -4.44 -2.85
C ALA A 36 0.83 -3.28 -2.87
N ARG A 37 1.00 -2.30 -3.76
CA ARG A 37 0.05 -1.18 -3.93
C ARG A 37 -1.38 -1.62 -4.29
N MET A 38 -1.53 -2.72 -5.03
CA MET A 38 -2.84 -3.27 -5.37
C MET A 38 -3.56 -3.85 -4.14
N PHE A 39 -2.82 -4.49 -3.23
CA PHE A 39 -3.37 -5.21 -2.08
C PHE A 39 -3.44 -4.38 -0.79
N VAL A 40 -2.68 -3.28 -0.69
CA VAL A 40 -2.70 -2.42 0.50
C VAL A 40 -4.10 -1.89 0.86
N PRO A 41 -4.95 -1.38 -0.07
CA PRO A 41 -6.30 -0.94 0.29
C PRO A 41 -7.17 -2.05 0.90
N TYR A 42 -7.03 -3.26 0.38
CA TYR A 42 -7.71 -4.44 0.93
C TYR A 42 -7.23 -4.75 2.35
N ASN A 43 -5.91 -4.83 2.54
CA ASN A 43 -5.31 -5.06 3.85
C ASN A 43 -5.75 -3.99 4.86
N ALA A 44 -5.70 -2.72 4.47
CA ALA A 44 -6.05 -1.60 5.33
C ALA A 44 -7.51 -1.67 5.79
N PHE A 45 -8.42 -2.02 4.88
CA PHE A 45 -9.83 -2.22 5.19
C PHE A 45 -10.02 -3.41 6.15
N THR A 46 -9.43 -4.57 5.85
CA THR A 46 -9.57 -5.76 6.71
C THR A 46 -8.99 -5.55 8.09
N ASN A 47 -7.85 -4.85 8.18
CA ASN A 47 -7.24 -4.50 9.46
C ASN A 47 -7.98 -3.38 10.19
N ALA A 48 -8.89 -2.64 9.55
CA ALA A 48 -9.72 -1.63 10.21
C ALA A 48 -11.01 -2.19 10.83
N LEU A 49 -11.41 -3.42 10.48
CA LEU A 49 -12.67 -4.02 10.94
C LEU A 49 -12.62 -4.60 12.36
N GLY A 50 -11.44 -4.93 12.89
CA GLY A 50 -11.29 -5.58 14.20
C GLY A 50 -11.25 -4.61 15.38
N ASP A 51 -11.83 -5.01 16.52
CA ASP A 51 -11.81 -4.20 17.76
C ASP A 51 -10.39 -3.99 18.29
N GLU A 52 -9.51 -5.00 18.18
CA GLU A 52 -8.09 -4.87 18.55
C GLU A 52 -7.40 -3.77 17.75
N ALA A 53 -7.76 -3.60 16.48
CA ALA A 53 -7.18 -2.57 15.65
C ALA A 53 -7.63 -1.17 16.06
N ARG A 54 -8.88 -1.02 16.51
CA ARG A 54 -9.37 0.24 17.09
C ARG A 54 -8.70 0.51 18.42
N ALA A 55 -8.61 -0.49 19.29
CA ALA A 55 -7.97 -0.37 20.61
C ALA A 55 -6.50 0.04 20.53
N ALA A 56 -5.73 -0.43 19.54
CA ALA A 56 -4.35 0.01 19.32
C ALA A 56 -4.30 1.47 18.85
N ARG A 57 -5.10 1.85 17.85
CA ARG A 57 -5.16 3.21 17.30
C ARG A 57 -5.61 4.24 18.34
N ASP A 58 -6.56 3.88 19.19
CA ASP A 58 -7.12 4.76 20.22
C ASP A 58 -6.11 5.09 21.35
N GLN A 59 -5.01 4.34 21.45
CA GLN A 59 -3.91 4.63 22.37
C GLN A 59 -2.95 5.69 21.84
N LEU A 60 -3.07 6.10 20.58
CA LEU A 60 -2.19 7.07 19.93
C LEU A 60 -2.96 8.34 19.57
N LEU A 61 -2.31 9.49 19.73
CA LEU A 61 -2.84 10.78 19.31
C LEU A 61 -1.69 11.61 18.74
N VAL A 62 -1.91 12.24 17.58
CA VAL A 62 -0.97 13.20 17.02
C VAL A 62 -1.37 14.63 17.43
N VAL A 63 -0.43 15.41 17.96
CA VAL A 63 -0.55 16.87 18.09
C VAL A 63 0.26 17.49 16.98
N ASP A 64 -0.45 18.09 16.03
CA ASP A 64 0.13 18.57 14.77
C ASP A 64 0.35 20.09 14.79
N ILE A 65 1.54 20.52 14.40
CA ILE A 65 1.82 21.90 14.05
C ILE A 65 1.53 22.04 12.56
N GLY A 66 0.34 22.52 12.22
CA GLY A 66 -0.06 22.77 10.84
C GLY A 66 0.02 24.25 10.46
N ALA A 67 -0.45 24.54 9.24
CA ALA A 67 -0.53 25.90 8.71
C ALA A 67 -1.36 26.84 9.61
N GLN A 68 -2.39 26.34 10.29
CA GLN A 68 -3.21 27.16 11.21
C GLN A 68 -2.41 27.57 12.45
N THR A 69 -1.57 26.67 12.97
CA THR A 69 -0.67 26.98 14.07
C THR A 69 0.37 28.01 13.68
N LEU A 70 0.98 27.86 12.50
CA LEU A 70 1.94 28.84 12.00
C LEU A 70 1.29 30.21 11.73
N ALA A 71 0.09 30.26 11.14
CA ALA A 71 -0.62 31.50 10.86
C ALA A 71 -1.00 32.28 12.13
N ARG A 72 -1.20 31.59 13.26
CA ARG A 72 -1.46 32.21 14.57
C ARG A 72 -0.18 32.53 15.34
N SER A 73 0.91 31.84 15.03
CA SER A 73 2.22 32.12 15.60
C SER A 73 2.74 33.45 15.04
N ARG A 74 3.13 34.37 15.92
CA ARG A 74 3.78 35.63 15.49
C ARG A 74 5.19 35.40 14.95
N ASP A 75 5.82 34.29 15.32
CA ASP A 75 7.24 34.02 15.08
C ASP A 75 7.48 33.28 13.75
N GLY A 76 6.41 32.81 13.10
CA GLY A 76 6.51 31.98 11.89
C GLY A 76 7.13 30.60 12.17
N TRP A 77 7.76 30.01 11.15
CA TRP A 77 8.59 28.81 11.29
C TRP A 77 10.08 29.19 11.17
N PRO A 78 10.97 28.67 12.03
CA PRO A 78 10.70 27.72 13.11
C PRO A 78 10.09 28.38 14.36
N LEU A 79 9.19 27.66 15.05
CA LEU A 79 8.61 28.15 16.32
C LEU A 79 9.71 28.37 17.37
N SER A 80 9.52 29.37 18.24
CA SER A 80 10.43 29.60 19.37
C SER A 80 10.36 28.44 20.37
N TYR A 81 11.44 28.19 21.11
CA TYR A 81 11.49 27.14 22.14
C TYR A 81 10.39 27.33 23.19
N GLY A 82 10.09 28.58 23.56
CA GLY A 82 9.01 28.95 24.46
C GLY A 82 7.62 28.69 23.89
N GLN A 83 7.44 28.73 22.56
CA GLN A 83 6.19 28.29 21.92
C GLN A 83 6.01 26.78 22.03
N HIS A 84 7.06 26.00 21.74
CA HIS A 84 7.05 24.56 21.98
C HIS A 84 6.73 24.26 23.45
N ALA A 85 7.42 24.92 24.40
CA ALA A 85 7.17 24.78 25.84
C ALA A 85 5.70 25.04 26.21
N ARG A 86 5.08 26.10 25.68
CA ARG A 86 3.66 26.41 25.94
C ARG A 86 2.69 25.34 25.42
N ILE A 87 2.96 24.77 24.25
CA ILE A 87 2.15 23.68 23.70
C ILE A 87 2.34 22.43 24.55
N LEU A 88 3.59 22.06 24.82
CA LEU A 88 3.94 20.86 25.58
C LEU A 88 3.44 20.93 27.02
N GLU A 89 3.42 22.10 27.66
CA GLU A 89 2.82 22.26 28.99
C GLU A 89 1.32 21.95 29.01
N ARG A 90 0.59 22.23 27.91
CA ARG A 90 -0.83 21.84 27.79
C ARG A 90 -0.97 20.32 27.64
N VAL A 91 -0.06 19.70 26.89
CA VAL A 91 0.00 18.24 26.76
C VAL A 91 0.33 17.60 28.11
N ARG A 92 1.32 18.10 28.85
CA ARG A 92 1.73 17.59 30.18
C ARG A 92 0.58 17.54 31.16
N ARG A 93 -0.21 18.62 31.22
CA ARG A 93 -1.38 18.72 32.12
C ARG A 93 -2.45 17.67 31.84
N ALA A 94 -2.55 17.19 30.61
CA ALA A 94 -3.46 16.09 30.25
C ALA A 94 -2.90 14.71 30.66
N LYS A 95 -1.67 14.62 31.16
CA LYS A 95 -1.02 13.41 31.66
C LYS A 95 -1.08 12.24 30.67
N PRO A 96 -0.49 12.41 29.46
CA PRO A 96 -0.32 11.28 28.55
C PRO A 96 0.56 10.20 29.18
N LYS A 97 0.47 8.96 28.65
CA LYS A 97 1.33 7.86 29.08
C LYS A 97 2.78 8.04 28.64
N VAL A 98 2.99 8.65 27.47
CA VAL A 98 4.29 8.94 26.89
C VAL A 98 4.13 10.09 25.90
N LEU A 99 5.13 10.96 25.82
CA LEU A 99 5.23 12.01 24.83
C LEU A 99 6.37 11.67 23.86
N PHE A 100 6.08 11.64 22.56
CA PHE A 100 7.11 11.63 21.51
C PHE A 100 7.17 13.00 20.84
N ILE A 101 8.38 13.52 20.64
CA ILE A 101 8.64 14.82 20.01
C ILE A 101 9.44 14.58 18.73
N ASP A 102 8.79 14.84 17.60
CA ASP A 102 9.36 14.70 16.26
C ASP A 102 10.10 15.96 15.80
N PHE A 103 10.91 16.53 16.70
CA PHE A 103 11.73 17.70 16.44
C PHE A 103 13.11 17.48 17.05
N GLN A 104 14.15 17.57 16.22
CA GLN A 104 15.51 17.22 16.65
C GLN A 104 16.26 18.39 17.32
N PHE A 105 15.75 19.62 17.26
CA PHE A 105 16.33 20.83 17.88
C PHE A 105 17.87 20.94 17.77
N GLN A 106 18.43 20.65 16.59
CA GLN A 106 19.89 20.50 16.41
C GLN A 106 20.59 21.84 16.23
N ALA A 107 19.98 22.74 15.46
CA ALA A 107 20.60 24.00 15.11
C ALA A 107 20.56 25.00 16.28
N PRO A 108 21.69 25.66 16.62
CA PRO A 108 21.66 26.78 17.54
C PRO A 108 20.81 27.90 16.95
N ARG A 109 19.96 28.49 17.78
CA ARG A 109 19.09 29.62 17.41
C ARG A 109 19.24 30.71 18.46
N ALA A 110 19.23 31.97 18.01
CA ALA A 110 19.18 33.14 18.87
C ALA A 110 17.77 33.28 19.48
N ASP A 111 17.48 32.41 20.46
CA ASP A 111 16.21 32.31 21.14
C ASP A 111 16.48 32.06 22.62
N ASP A 112 16.20 33.06 23.45
CA ASP A 112 16.45 33.08 24.89
C ASP A 112 15.45 32.23 25.69
N THR A 113 14.44 31.67 25.01
CA THR A 113 13.40 30.83 25.63
C THR A 113 13.75 29.34 25.66
N LEU A 114 14.97 28.95 25.29
CA LEU A 114 15.43 27.56 25.37
C LEU A 114 15.29 26.95 26.77
N SER A 115 15.56 27.74 27.81
CA SER A 115 15.39 27.31 29.20
C SER A 115 13.94 26.90 29.51
N GLN A 116 12.94 27.60 28.95
CA GLN A 116 11.53 27.27 29.15
C GLN A 116 11.18 25.90 28.56
N LEU A 117 11.76 25.55 27.41
CA LEU A 117 11.61 24.19 26.85
C LEU A 117 12.27 23.17 27.77
N GLY A 118 13.50 23.43 28.22
CA GLY A 118 14.22 22.53 29.14
C GLY A 118 13.45 22.28 30.44
N ASP A 119 12.95 23.33 31.07
CA ASP A 119 12.12 23.26 32.28
C ASP A 119 10.86 22.41 32.04
N THR A 120 10.21 22.60 30.89
CA THR A 120 9.02 21.83 30.52
C THR A 120 9.33 20.35 30.34
N LEU A 121 10.42 20.00 29.64
CA LEU A 121 10.86 18.61 29.45
C LEU A 121 11.15 17.93 30.79
N CYS A 122 11.85 18.61 31.70
CA CYS A 122 12.12 18.06 33.02
C CYS A 122 10.87 17.98 33.90
N ALA A 123 9.87 18.85 33.68
CA ALA A 123 8.58 18.75 34.36
C ALA A 123 7.77 17.51 33.94
N PHE A 124 7.85 17.06 32.67
CA PHE A 124 7.26 15.77 32.26
C PHE A 124 7.85 14.61 33.06
N LYS A 125 9.19 14.56 33.18
CA LYS A 125 9.87 13.54 33.99
C LYS A 125 9.45 13.61 35.46
N ALA A 126 9.36 14.80 36.03
CA ALA A 126 8.91 14.98 37.41
C ALA A 126 7.47 14.47 37.65
N ASP A 127 6.62 14.54 36.62
CA ASP A 127 5.26 13.98 36.64
C ASP A 127 5.21 12.47 36.33
N GLY A 128 6.36 11.84 36.07
CA GLY A 128 6.45 10.42 35.71
C GLY A 128 6.01 10.12 34.27
N ILE A 129 6.05 11.11 33.38
CA ILE A 129 5.69 10.96 31.97
C ILE A 129 6.98 10.84 31.15
N PRO A 130 7.27 9.70 30.51
CA PRO A 130 8.42 9.54 29.62
C PRO A 130 8.32 10.49 28.43
N VAL A 131 9.45 11.11 28.09
CA VAL A 131 9.60 11.94 26.88
C VAL A 131 10.60 11.28 25.97
N LEU A 132 10.18 10.99 24.75
CA LEU A 132 10.98 10.43 23.67
C LEU A 132 11.28 11.56 22.68
N MET A 133 12.56 11.89 22.53
CA MET A 133 13.03 12.96 21.66
C MET A 133 13.63 12.37 20.39
N ALA A 134 13.14 12.82 19.24
CA ALA A 134 13.70 12.44 17.95
C ALA A 134 15.19 12.80 17.86
N ALA A 135 16.00 11.80 17.57
CA ALA A 135 17.40 11.91 17.19
C ALA A 135 17.57 11.11 15.90
N GLY A 136 18.35 11.58 14.93
CA GLY A 136 18.51 10.75 13.72
C GLY A 136 18.97 11.42 12.45
N SER A 137 19.12 12.75 12.37
CA SER A 137 19.75 13.31 11.17
C SER A 137 21.20 12.80 11.10
N GLU A 138 21.56 12.15 9.99
CA GLU A 138 22.94 11.77 9.68
C GLU A 138 23.85 13.00 9.75
N ALA A 139 23.33 14.15 9.33
CA ALA A 139 24.03 15.43 9.34
C ALA A 139 24.51 15.87 10.73
N ALA A 140 23.83 15.46 11.81
CA ALA A 140 24.21 15.81 13.18
C ALA A 140 24.69 14.60 14.01
N ASN A 141 24.86 13.41 13.41
CA ASN A 141 25.19 12.18 14.12
C ASN A 141 24.27 11.92 15.33
N GLY A 142 22.98 12.31 15.24
CA GLY A 142 22.01 12.16 16.33
C GLY A 142 22.22 13.06 17.54
N LEU A 143 23.11 14.06 17.44
CA LEU A 143 23.31 15.04 18.50
C LEU A 143 22.17 16.04 18.49
N LEU A 144 21.58 16.27 19.67
CA LEU A 144 20.74 17.42 19.93
C LEU A 144 21.62 18.59 20.39
N ARG A 145 21.01 19.75 20.63
CA ARG A 145 21.72 20.86 21.25
C ARG A 145 22.36 20.46 22.60
N PRO A 146 23.63 20.84 22.87
CA PRO A 146 24.31 20.48 24.11
C PRO A 146 23.56 20.88 25.37
N GLU A 147 22.85 22.02 25.34
CA GLU A 147 22.05 22.49 26.47
C GLU A 147 20.87 21.56 26.77
N LEU A 148 20.29 20.92 25.76
CA LEU A 148 19.24 19.92 25.93
C LEU A 148 19.82 18.57 26.38
N GLU A 149 20.93 18.13 25.77
CA GLU A 149 21.64 16.89 26.14
C GLU A 149 22.16 16.93 27.60
N ALA A 150 22.40 18.12 28.15
CA ALA A 150 22.83 18.33 29.52
C ALA A 150 21.67 18.36 30.54
N LEU A 151 20.41 18.38 30.10
CA LEU A 151 19.25 18.43 31.01
C LEU A 151 19.18 17.18 31.87
N ARG A 152 19.14 17.38 33.18
CA ARG A 152 18.99 16.31 34.17
C ARG A 152 17.84 16.63 35.12
N GLY A 153 17.09 15.61 35.48
CA GLY A 153 16.08 15.69 36.52
C GLY A 153 16.71 15.80 37.91
N SER A 154 15.86 15.90 38.93
CA SER A 154 16.29 15.89 40.34
C SER A 154 16.98 14.58 40.76
N ASP A 155 16.75 13.49 40.01
CA ASP A 155 17.37 12.17 40.15
C ASP A 155 18.72 12.05 39.43
N GLY A 156 19.20 13.12 38.78
CA GLY A 156 20.44 13.12 38.01
C GLY A 156 20.38 12.37 36.69
N GLN A 157 19.20 11.87 36.28
CA GLN A 157 18.99 11.17 35.01
C GLN A 157 18.54 12.15 33.91
N PRO A 158 18.77 11.84 32.62
CA PRO A 158 18.27 12.66 31.51
C PRO A 158 16.77 12.95 31.61
N CYS A 159 16.36 14.16 31.22
CA CYS A 159 14.95 14.57 31.21
C CYS A 159 14.12 13.92 30.10
N PHE A 160 14.77 13.31 29.11
CA PHE A 160 14.16 12.60 27.99
C PHE A 160 15.07 11.46 27.52
N GLU A 161 14.50 10.53 26.77
CA GLU A 161 15.21 9.46 26.06
C GLU A 161 15.35 9.84 24.58
N LYS A 162 16.49 9.52 23.98
CA LYS A 162 16.70 9.73 22.54
C LYS A 162 16.24 8.50 21.78
N VAL A 163 15.44 8.72 20.74
CA VAL A 163 14.92 7.66 19.88
C VAL A 163 15.25 7.94 18.42
N SER A 164 15.50 6.89 17.64
CA SER A 164 15.73 7.03 16.21
C SER A 164 14.43 7.34 15.46
N VAL A 165 14.51 8.33 14.58
CA VAL A 165 13.46 8.64 13.57
C VAL A 165 13.86 8.22 12.16
N THR A 166 14.94 7.45 12.02
CA THR A 166 15.42 6.97 10.73
C THR A 166 14.38 6.07 10.07
N TYR A 167 14.14 6.29 8.78
CA TYR A 167 13.40 5.36 7.94
C TYR A 167 14.08 5.29 6.57
N VAL A 168 13.85 4.19 5.85
CA VAL A 168 14.41 3.98 4.52
C VAL A 168 13.24 3.90 3.54
N PRO A 169 12.95 4.95 2.76
CA PRO A 169 11.95 4.86 1.71
C PRO A 169 12.42 3.89 0.63
N SER A 170 11.49 3.25 -0.07
CA SER A 170 11.85 2.41 -1.20
C SER A 170 12.59 3.23 -2.27
N PRO A 171 13.69 2.71 -2.85
CA PRO A 171 14.38 3.39 -3.94
C PRO A 171 13.57 3.43 -5.25
N ILE A 172 12.46 2.68 -5.34
CA ILE A 172 11.67 2.53 -6.58
C ILE A 172 10.48 3.47 -6.62
N ASP A 173 9.72 3.55 -5.52
CA ASP A 173 8.50 4.35 -5.46
C ASP A 173 8.50 5.36 -4.30
N HIS A 174 9.61 5.47 -3.56
CA HIS A 174 9.80 6.34 -2.40
C HIS A 174 8.80 6.10 -1.26
N ILE A 175 8.01 5.02 -1.32
CA ILE A 175 7.04 4.69 -0.29
C ILE A 175 7.72 4.03 0.91
N ALA A 176 7.26 4.37 2.10
CA ALA A 176 7.63 3.70 3.34
C ALA A 176 6.87 2.36 3.45
N TRP A 177 7.49 1.28 2.98
CA TRP A 177 7.00 -0.10 3.12
C TRP A 177 7.47 -0.78 4.40
N THR A 178 8.57 -0.29 4.94
CA THR A 178 9.28 -0.90 6.06
C THR A 178 9.65 0.17 7.07
N TYR A 179 9.86 -0.23 8.32
CA TYR A 179 10.21 0.64 9.40
C TYR A 179 11.27 -0.04 10.29
N PRO A 180 12.47 0.55 10.43
CA PRO A 180 13.50 0.00 11.30
C PRO A 180 13.09 0.16 12.76
N LEU A 181 13.19 -0.91 13.53
CA LEU A 181 12.87 -0.95 14.95
C LEU A 181 14.03 -0.44 15.80
N LYS A 182 15.25 -0.53 15.27
CA LYS A 182 16.48 0.06 15.81
C LYS A 182 17.28 0.67 14.68
N ALA A 183 18.06 1.70 14.98
CA ALA A 183 19.01 2.27 14.02
C ALA A 183 20.26 2.75 14.72
N THR A 184 21.39 2.65 14.03
CA THR A 184 22.66 3.27 14.47
C THR A 184 22.65 4.73 14.06
N VAL A 185 22.77 5.62 15.05
CA VAL A 185 22.85 7.07 14.85
C VAL A 185 24.15 7.56 15.48
N GLY A 186 25.10 7.98 14.63
CA GLY A 186 26.48 8.17 15.07
C GLY A 186 27.09 6.84 15.51
N ASP A 187 27.63 6.79 16.73
CA ASP A 187 28.22 5.58 17.31
C ASP A 187 27.25 4.83 18.24
N THR A 188 25.99 5.25 18.33
CA THR A 188 25.00 4.70 19.27
C THR A 188 23.88 3.99 18.52
N GLU A 189 23.58 2.76 18.90
CA GLU A 189 22.33 2.09 18.51
C GLU A 189 21.18 2.63 19.36
N LEU A 190 20.14 3.17 18.72
CA LEU A 190 18.96 3.69 19.38
C LEU A 190 17.73 2.87 18.98
N ASP A 191 16.83 2.66 19.94
CA ASP A 191 15.48 2.20 19.66
C ASP A 191 14.77 3.24 18.79
N SER A 192 13.98 2.76 17.83
CA SER A 192 13.15 3.65 17.01
C SER A 192 12.04 4.28 17.85
N ALA A 193 11.55 5.44 17.41
CA ALA A 193 10.43 6.14 18.06
C ALA A 193 9.22 5.21 18.28
N ALA A 194 8.84 4.46 17.25
CA ALA A 194 7.73 3.52 17.33
C ALA A 194 7.94 2.40 18.36
N LEU A 195 9.15 1.85 18.42
CA LEU A 195 9.50 0.78 19.36
C LEU A 195 9.43 1.27 20.80
N ALA A 196 10.07 2.40 21.09
CA ALA A 196 10.07 3.00 22.43
C ALA A 196 8.64 3.37 22.89
N ILE A 197 7.83 3.98 22.01
CA ILE A 197 6.40 4.25 22.30
C ILE A 197 5.67 2.98 22.69
N ALA A 198 5.79 1.92 21.88
CA ALA A 198 5.07 0.67 22.10
C ALA A 198 5.52 -0.04 23.38
N GLN A 199 6.83 -0.05 23.68
CA GLN A 199 7.36 -0.60 24.93
C GLN A 199 6.85 0.17 26.16
N HIS A 200 6.83 1.51 26.13
CA HIS A 200 6.29 2.31 27.22
C HIS A 200 4.78 2.10 27.44
N LEU A 201 4.01 1.93 26.37
CA LEU A 201 2.57 1.66 26.50
C LEU A 201 2.29 0.26 27.06
N ARG A 202 3.14 -0.73 26.73
CA ARG A 202 3.01 -2.12 27.19
C ARG A 202 3.60 -2.35 28.58
N GLY A 203 4.65 -1.62 28.94
CA GLY A 203 5.44 -1.85 30.16
C GLY A 203 6.44 -3.01 30.05
N GLU A 204 6.64 -3.57 28.86
CA GLU A 204 7.51 -4.73 28.61
C GLU A 204 8.28 -4.55 27.29
N PRO A 205 9.52 -5.07 27.19
CA PRO A 205 10.29 -5.04 25.95
C PRO A 205 9.62 -5.86 24.86
N LEU A 206 9.71 -5.38 23.61
CA LEU A 206 9.12 -6.03 22.43
C LEU A 206 10.12 -6.78 21.55
N LEU A 207 11.41 -6.45 21.69
CA LEU A 207 12.48 -7.10 20.98
C LEU A 207 13.28 -7.96 21.94
N ASP A 208 13.51 -9.21 21.53
CA ASP A 208 14.55 -10.03 22.13
C ASP A 208 15.91 -9.38 21.88
N GLU A 209 16.80 -9.43 22.86
CA GLU A 209 18.16 -8.88 22.78
C GLU A 209 18.97 -9.45 21.59
N HIS A 210 18.57 -10.63 21.09
CA HIS A 210 19.22 -11.35 19.99
C HIS A 210 18.42 -11.33 18.68
N ALA A 211 17.42 -10.46 18.53
CA ALA A 211 16.63 -10.38 17.30
C ALA A 211 17.51 -9.95 16.11
N HIS A 212 17.79 -10.88 15.19
CA HIS A 212 18.58 -10.63 13.98
C HIS A 212 17.87 -9.78 12.92
N ASP A 213 16.55 -9.65 13.03
CA ASP A 213 15.73 -8.86 12.11
C ASP A 213 15.07 -7.74 12.91
N THR A 214 15.58 -6.53 12.72
CA THR A 214 15.11 -5.30 13.32
C THR A 214 14.29 -4.48 12.34
N THR A 215 13.78 -5.05 11.24
CA THR A 215 12.97 -4.31 10.27
C THR A 215 11.54 -4.83 10.23
N MET A 216 10.59 -3.97 10.60
CA MET A 216 9.17 -4.27 10.51
C MET A 216 8.61 -3.89 9.13
N GLY A 217 7.79 -4.75 8.54
CA GLY A 217 6.94 -4.41 7.41
C GLY A 217 5.71 -3.63 7.87
N LEU A 218 5.50 -2.45 7.30
CA LEU A 218 4.40 -1.57 7.69
C LEU A 218 3.05 -2.10 7.19
N VAL A 219 2.07 -2.07 8.09
CA VAL A 219 0.66 -2.30 7.82
C VAL A 219 -0.07 -0.97 7.92
N TRP A 220 -0.31 -0.35 6.77
CA TRP A 220 -0.98 0.94 6.68
C TRP A 220 -2.48 0.82 6.98
N GLY A 221 -2.97 1.61 7.92
CA GLY A 221 -4.39 1.70 8.26
C GLY A 221 -5.08 2.92 7.66
N THR A 222 -6.41 2.92 7.65
CA THR A 222 -7.25 4.07 7.31
C THR A 222 -8.12 4.49 8.48
N GLY A 223 -8.42 5.78 8.60
CA GLY A 223 -9.30 6.37 9.60
C GLY A 223 -10.57 7.02 9.02
N SER A 224 -11.31 7.71 9.88
CA SER A 224 -12.46 8.54 9.50
C SER A 224 -12.03 9.92 8.99
N ALA A 225 -12.95 10.68 8.39
CA ALA A 225 -12.71 12.06 7.94
C ALA A 225 -12.41 13.03 9.09
N SER A 226 -12.76 12.65 10.33
CA SER A 226 -12.40 13.36 11.56
C SER A 226 -10.96 13.08 12.05
N ASN A 227 -10.27 12.12 11.46
CA ASN A 227 -8.88 11.79 11.75
C ASN A 227 -7.92 12.49 10.78
N GLY A 228 -6.65 12.60 11.20
CA GLY A 228 -5.65 13.36 10.46
C GLY A 228 -5.87 14.88 10.54
N PRO A 229 -4.90 15.67 10.06
CA PRO A 229 -4.96 17.10 10.26
C PRO A 229 -6.04 17.69 9.37
N ARG A 230 -6.55 18.86 9.75
CA ARG A 230 -7.47 19.61 8.90
C ARG A 230 -6.68 20.30 7.79
N TRP A 231 -5.98 19.52 6.97
CA TRP A 231 -5.41 20.00 5.73
C TRP A 231 -6.56 20.43 4.85
N GLN A 232 -6.62 21.73 4.59
CA GLN A 232 -7.41 22.22 3.48
C GLN A 232 -6.67 21.72 2.24
N ALA A 233 -7.36 21.01 1.34
CA ALA A 233 -6.79 20.71 0.04
C ALA A 233 -6.30 22.05 -0.55
N PRO A 234 -5.03 22.17 -0.98
CA PRO A 234 -4.62 23.37 -1.70
C PRO A 234 -5.61 23.52 -2.85
N ALA A 235 -6.23 24.70 -2.96
CA ALA A 235 -7.11 24.99 -4.08
C ALA A 235 -6.33 24.62 -5.35
N PRO A 236 -6.86 23.75 -6.24
CA PRO A 236 -6.10 23.29 -7.38
C PRO A 236 -5.61 24.51 -8.16
N ALA A 237 -4.29 24.64 -8.30
CA ALA A 237 -3.63 25.82 -8.88
C ALA A 237 -4.12 26.13 -10.31
N HIS A 238 -4.70 25.14 -10.99
CA HIS A 238 -5.31 25.29 -12.31
C HIS A 238 -6.77 25.80 -12.32
N GLN A 239 -7.48 25.83 -11.19
CA GLN A 239 -8.84 26.37 -11.12
C GLN A 239 -8.90 27.81 -10.58
N ALA A 240 -7.84 28.30 -9.94
CA ALA A 240 -7.76 29.69 -9.51
C ALA A 240 -7.59 30.68 -10.68
N ALA A 241 -7.14 30.21 -11.85
CA ALA A 241 -6.93 31.02 -13.04
C ALA A 241 -8.08 31.00 -14.06
N GLU A 242 -9.01 30.03 -13.97
CA GLU A 242 -10.09 29.82 -14.96
C GLU A 242 -11.49 29.77 -14.33
N ALA A 243 -11.72 30.45 -13.20
CA ALA A 243 -13.06 30.67 -12.67
C ALA A 243 -13.83 31.70 -13.54
N HIS A 244 -14.12 31.32 -14.80
CA HIS A 244 -15.16 31.93 -15.61
C HIS A 244 -16.52 31.45 -15.10
N ALA A 245 -17.42 32.41 -14.91
CA ALA A 245 -18.57 32.38 -14.02
C ALA A 245 -19.77 31.49 -14.41
N ASP A 246 -19.68 30.61 -15.41
CA ASP A 246 -20.89 30.04 -16.05
C ASP A 246 -20.97 28.51 -16.13
N THR A 247 -20.14 27.75 -15.40
CA THR A 247 -20.33 26.28 -15.34
C THR A 247 -21.16 25.91 -14.10
N PRO A 248 -22.36 25.34 -14.24
CA PRO A 248 -23.13 24.87 -13.09
C PRO A 248 -22.31 23.82 -12.34
N ALA A 249 -22.07 24.13 -11.07
CA ALA A 249 -21.32 23.32 -10.13
C ALA A 249 -21.86 21.88 -10.10
N ASN A 250 -21.01 20.91 -10.43
CA ASN A 250 -21.11 19.58 -9.83
C ASN A 250 -20.78 19.72 -8.33
N ALA A 251 -21.77 20.18 -7.58
CA ALA A 251 -21.67 20.55 -6.16
C ALA A 251 -21.64 19.35 -5.20
N ASP A 252 -21.73 18.12 -5.70
CA ASP A 252 -21.98 16.95 -4.84
C ASP A 252 -20.75 16.06 -4.55
N ALA A 253 -19.55 16.40 -5.03
CA ALA A 253 -18.32 15.65 -4.73
C ALA A 253 -17.39 16.32 -3.69
N ASN A 254 -17.65 17.58 -3.32
CA ASN A 254 -16.81 18.39 -2.43
C ASN A 254 -17.51 18.82 -1.13
N ALA A 255 -18.66 18.22 -0.79
CA ALA A 255 -19.55 18.71 0.25
C ALA A 255 -18.89 18.86 1.65
N ASP A 256 -17.81 18.15 1.95
CA ASP A 256 -17.15 18.24 3.26
C ASP A 256 -15.78 18.94 3.28
N GLY A 257 -15.23 19.37 2.13
CA GLY A 257 -13.96 20.13 2.08
C GLY A 257 -12.72 19.47 2.72
N HIS A 258 -12.78 18.17 3.05
CA HIS A 258 -11.68 17.42 3.66
C HIS A 258 -10.69 16.93 2.59
N TYR A 259 -9.39 17.02 2.90
CA TYR A 259 -8.29 16.54 2.05
C TYR A 259 -8.37 15.05 1.69
N CYS A 260 -8.91 14.24 2.60
CA CYS A 260 -8.93 12.79 2.48
C CYS A 260 -10.37 12.23 2.41
N ARG A 261 -10.48 10.93 2.10
CA ARG A 261 -11.73 10.17 2.10
C ARG A 261 -11.65 8.94 3.01
N GLU A 262 -12.80 8.51 3.51
CA GLU A 262 -12.88 7.26 4.27
C GLU A 262 -12.77 6.04 3.35
N ALA A 263 -12.32 4.91 3.90
CA ALA A 263 -12.31 3.65 3.18
C ALA A 263 -13.73 3.08 3.07
N ALA A 264 -14.14 2.73 1.85
CA ALA A 264 -15.41 2.10 1.59
C ALA A 264 -15.21 0.63 1.20
N TRP A 265 -16.22 -0.22 1.40
CA TRP A 265 -16.16 -1.64 1.04
C TRP A 265 -15.81 -1.86 -0.44
N GLN A 266 -16.19 -0.93 -1.31
CA GLN A 266 -15.86 -0.96 -2.74
C GLN A 266 -14.35 -0.81 -3.00
N ASP A 267 -13.58 -0.17 -2.11
CA ASP A 267 -12.13 -0.06 -2.23
C ASP A 267 -11.41 -1.40 -2.05
N MET A 268 -12.10 -2.43 -1.56
CA MET A 268 -11.60 -3.81 -1.53
C MET A 268 -11.55 -4.45 -2.93
N ILE A 269 -12.25 -3.89 -3.92
CA ILE A 269 -12.31 -4.45 -5.27
C ILE A 269 -10.98 -4.12 -5.97
N PRO A 270 -10.13 -5.11 -6.27
CA PRO A 270 -8.86 -4.85 -6.95
C PRO A 270 -9.12 -4.22 -8.32
N LEU A 271 -8.24 -3.31 -8.72
CA LEU A 271 -8.34 -2.56 -9.99
C LEU A 271 -9.62 -1.71 -10.12
N ARG A 272 -10.37 -1.43 -9.04
CA ARG A 272 -11.55 -0.54 -9.10
C ARG A 272 -11.22 0.77 -9.78
N GLN A 273 -10.15 1.44 -9.36
CA GLN A 273 -9.74 2.73 -9.91
C GLN A 273 -9.47 2.65 -11.42
N VAL A 274 -8.85 1.56 -11.88
CA VAL A 274 -8.62 1.33 -13.32
C VAL A 274 -9.94 1.11 -14.04
N ALA A 275 -10.83 0.27 -13.51
CA ALA A 275 -12.13 0.01 -14.09
C ALA A 275 -12.99 1.29 -14.16
N TRP A 276 -12.98 2.12 -13.12
CA TRP A 276 -13.76 3.35 -13.05
C TRP A 276 -13.22 4.40 -14.03
N ARG A 277 -11.89 4.55 -14.13
CA ARG A 277 -11.27 5.41 -15.15
C ARG A 277 -11.60 4.95 -16.57
N LEU A 278 -11.54 3.64 -16.85
CA LEU A 278 -11.90 3.09 -18.15
C LEU A 278 -13.38 3.29 -18.49
N LEU A 279 -14.26 3.22 -17.49
CA LEU A 279 -15.70 3.41 -17.63
C LEU A 279 -16.13 4.89 -17.50
N GLN A 280 -15.19 5.82 -17.36
CA GLN A 280 -15.44 7.25 -17.10
C GLN A 280 -16.43 7.50 -15.95
N ILE A 281 -16.43 6.61 -14.95
CA ILE A 281 -17.24 6.77 -13.74
C ILE A 281 -16.49 7.72 -12.82
N PRO A 282 -17.11 8.84 -12.36
CA PRO A 282 -16.49 9.75 -11.41
C PRO A 282 -16.05 8.99 -10.15
N ALA A 283 -14.74 8.93 -9.90
CA ALA A 283 -14.17 8.32 -8.72
C ALA A 283 -13.64 9.42 -7.80
N ASP A 284 -13.90 9.29 -6.49
CA ASP A 284 -13.21 10.10 -5.49
C ASP A 284 -11.72 9.71 -5.52
N ASN A 285 -10.89 10.62 -6.04
CA ASN A 285 -9.45 10.44 -6.19
C ASN A 285 -8.67 10.94 -4.96
N ARG A 286 -9.36 11.42 -3.91
CA ARG A 286 -8.68 11.84 -2.69
C ARG A 286 -7.97 10.64 -2.03
N PRO A 287 -6.84 10.89 -1.36
CA PRO A 287 -6.16 9.87 -0.56
C PRO A 287 -7.05 9.40 0.61
N PHE A 288 -6.74 8.23 1.16
CA PHE A 288 -7.45 7.75 2.35
C PHE A 288 -7.11 8.62 3.57
N CYS A 289 -8.02 8.70 4.54
CA CYS A 289 -7.73 9.41 5.78
C CYS A 289 -6.71 8.63 6.65
N PRO A 290 -5.78 9.32 7.32
CA PRO A 290 -4.84 8.69 8.26
C PRO A 290 -5.58 7.90 9.35
N ALA A 291 -4.99 6.79 9.79
CA ALA A 291 -5.59 5.97 10.84
C ALA A 291 -5.73 6.73 12.18
N HIS A 292 -4.75 7.56 12.51
CA HIS A 292 -4.62 8.20 13.82
C HIS A 292 -5.35 9.54 13.86
N ARG A 293 -6.04 9.78 14.97
CA ARG A 293 -6.63 11.09 15.27
C ARG A 293 -5.52 12.12 15.48
N SER A 294 -5.72 13.33 14.99
CA SER A 294 -4.84 14.44 15.30
C SER A 294 -5.59 15.67 15.81
N ILE A 295 -4.89 16.45 16.64
CA ILE A 295 -5.34 17.73 17.16
C ILE A 295 -4.34 18.79 16.71
N GLU A 296 -4.84 19.88 16.13
CA GLU A 296 -4.01 21.03 15.78
C GLU A 296 -3.46 21.69 17.06
N ALA A 297 -2.15 21.93 17.13
CA ALA A 297 -1.49 22.51 18.30
C ALA A 297 -2.08 23.89 18.69
N SER A 298 -2.50 24.69 17.71
CA SER A 298 -3.17 25.97 17.97
C SER A 298 -4.49 25.86 18.72
N SER A 299 -5.15 24.69 18.66
CA SER A 299 -6.35 24.46 19.45
C SER A 299 -6.01 24.34 20.93
N LEU A 300 -4.82 23.84 21.30
CA LEU A 300 -4.36 23.67 22.69
C LEU A 300 -4.01 24.99 23.38
N THR A 301 -3.50 25.95 22.61
CA THR A 301 -3.05 27.25 23.13
C THR A 301 -4.04 28.39 22.91
N GLY A 302 -5.04 28.19 22.05
CA GLY A 302 -6.08 29.16 21.79
C GLY A 302 -7.09 29.31 22.95
N PRO A 303 -7.92 30.36 22.96
CA PRO A 303 -9.04 30.48 23.87
C PRO A 303 -9.98 29.27 23.74
N GLN A 304 -10.34 28.65 24.85
CA GLN A 304 -11.21 27.47 24.92
C GLN A 304 -12.29 27.69 25.95
N THR A 305 -13.47 27.11 25.71
CA THR A 305 -14.45 26.89 26.77
C THR A 305 -13.98 25.77 27.70
N GLN A 306 -14.51 25.72 28.93
CA GLN A 306 -14.19 24.64 29.86
C GLN A 306 -14.52 23.26 29.28
N ALA A 307 -15.62 23.14 28.52
CA ALA A 307 -16.00 21.89 27.86
C ALA A 307 -14.98 21.47 26.79
N GLN A 308 -14.49 22.41 25.98
CA GLN A 308 -13.45 22.14 24.97
C GLN A 308 -12.13 21.74 25.62
N ALA A 309 -11.73 22.43 26.68
CA ALA A 309 -10.51 22.10 27.44
C ALA A 309 -10.59 20.68 28.02
N SER A 310 -11.72 20.30 28.61
CA SER A 310 -11.95 18.94 29.11
C SER A 310 -11.93 17.89 28.00
N GLN A 311 -12.56 18.16 26.85
CA GLN A 311 -12.55 17.23 25.71
C GLN A 311 -11.14 17.03 25.13
N LEU A 312 -10.33 18.09 25.05
CA LEU A 312 -8.95 18.00 24.59
C LEU A 312 -8.07 17.26 25.60
N ALA A 313 -8.25 17.52 26.89
CA ALA A 313 -7.56 16.78 27.94
C ALA A 313 -7.92 15.29 27.90
N GLU A 314 -9.20 14.95 27.79
CA GLU A 314 -9.68 13.56 27.67
C GLU A 314 -9.11 12.87 26.43
N ALA A 315 -9.01 13.60 25.30
CA ALA A 315 -8.42 13.06 24.08
C ALA A 315 -6.92 12.73 24.21
N MET A 316 -6.19 13.35 25.13
CA MET A 316 -4.75 13.09 25.38
C MET A 316 -4.51 12.15 26.57
N THR A 317 -5.44 12.11 27.53
CA THR A 317 -5.29 11.38 28.78
C THR A 317 -5.08 9.89 28.53
N GLN A 318 -4.08 9.30 29.20
CA GLN A 318 -3.76 7.87 29.11
C GLN A 318 -3.36 7.36 27.70
N ARG A 319 -2.99 8.25 26.79
CA ARG A 319 -2.52 7.92 25.43
C ARG A 319 -1.04 8.25 25.25
N ALA A 320 -0.41 7.69 24.23
CA ALA A 320 0.82 8.24 23.68
C ALA A 320 0.48 9.46 22.82
N VAL A 321 1.15 10.57 23.09
CA VAL A 321 1.01 11.80 22.31
C VAL A 321 2.24 11.97 21.44
N LEU A 322 2.06 12.05 20.13
CA LEU A 322 3.12 12.29 19.17
C LEU A 322 3.02 13.74 18.69
N TYR A 323 4.05 14.54 18.95
CA TYR A 323 4.08 15.96 18.63
C TYR A 323 5.02 16.21 17.44
N GLY A 324 4.47 16.62 16.30
CA GLY A 324 5.20 16.84 15.05
C GLY A 324 4.60 17.97 14.22
N GLY A 325 5.12 18.21 13.01
CA GLY A 325 4.66 19.28 12.12
C GLY A 325 4.24 18.80 10.74
N SER A 326 3.27 19.48 10.12
CA SER A 326 2.76 19.13 8.78
C SER A 326 2.95 20.25 7.74
N PHE A 327 3.97 21.11 7.89
CA PHE A 327 4.18 22.26 7.02
C PHE A 327 5.49 22.22 6.23
N ASP A 328 6.48 21.42 6.63
CA ASP A 328 7.78 21.34 5.96
C ASP A 328 7.72 20.21 4.92
N PRO A 329 7.84 20.50 3.61
CA PRO A 329 7.83 19.47 2.57
C PRO A 329 8.91 18.40 2.76
N ASN A 330 10.02 18.71 3.44
CA ASN A 330 11.11 17.75 3.69
C ASN A 330 10.76 16.72 4.77
N ASP A 331 9.71 16.98 5.56
CA ASP A 331 9.22 16.08 6.60
C ASP A 331 8.04 15.22 6.10
N PHE A 332 7.74 15.24 4.80
CA PHE A 332 6.72 14.39 4.22
C PHE A 332 7.30 13.06 3.74
N ILE A 333 6.55 11.98 4.01
CA ILE A 333 6.80 10.61 3.60
C ILE A 333 5.69 10.16 2.66
N ALA A 334 6.04 9.35 1.66
CA ALA A 334 5.04 8.76 0.78
C ALA A 334 4.44 7.50 1.43
N SER A 335 3.12 7.49 1.58
CA SER A 335 2.31 6.35 1.99
C SER A 335 1.58 5.74 0.79
N PRO A 336 1.41 4.40 0.75
CA PRO A 336 0.66 3.73 -0.30
C PRO A 336 -0.84 4.05 -0.28
N LEU A 337 -1.39 4.55 0.82
CA LEU A 337 -2.81 4.87 0.99
C LEU A 337 -3.08 6.37 1.01
N GLN A 338 -2.25 7.11 1.72
CA GLN A 338 -2.50 8.51 2.03
C GLN A 338 -1.78 9.49 1.09
N GLY A 339 -0.92 8.99 0.21
CA GLY A 339 0.00 9.86 -0.54
C GLY A 339 1.02 10.46 0.43
N ASP A 340 1.28 11.76 0.31
CA ASP A 340 2.21 12.44 1.18
C ASP A 340 1.60 12.64 2.58
N LEU A 341 2.33 12.20 3.61
CA LEU A 341 2.01 12.35 5.03
C LEU A 341 3.19 12.95 5.79
N PRO A 342 2.99 13.74 6.84
CA PRO A 342 4.08 14.11 7.73
C PRO A 342 4.71 12.91 8.43
N GLY A 343 6.01 12.97 8.67
CA GLY A 343 6.82 11.92 9.30
C GLY A 343 6.24 11.42 10.62
N VAL A 344 5.67 12.29 11.44
CA VAL A 344 5.02 11.92 12.70
C VAL A 344 3.91 10.87 12.53
N PHE A 345 3.20 10.85 11.38
CA PHE A 345 2.18 9.84 11.11
C PHE A 345 2.77 8.48 10.73
N LEU A 346 3.98 8.43 10.16
CA LEU A 346 4.73 7.20 9.95
C LEU A 346 5.11 6.58 11.29
N HIS A 347 5.63 7.38 12.23
CA HIS A 347 5.94 6.92 13.59
C HIS A 347 4.69 6.43 14.33
N ALA A 348 3.56 7.15 14.20
CA ALA A 348 2.28 6.71 14.75
C ALA A 348 1.83 5.36 14.15
N GLN A 349 1.94 5.20 12.84
CA GLN A 349 1.55 3.96 12.16
C GLN A 349 2.43 2.77 12.54
N ALA A 350 3.73 2.98 12.67
CA ALA A 350 4.65 1.97 13.14
C ALA A 350 4.37 1.59 14.61
N ALA A 351 4.12 2.57 15.48
CA ALA A 351 3.75 2.30 16.87
C ALA A 351 2.43 1.52 16.97
N ASP A 352 1.41 1.87 16.18
CA ASP A 352 0.14 1.14 16.10
C ASP A 352 0.35 -0.32 15.69
N ASN A 353 1.24 -0.59 14.72
CA ASN A 353 1.57 -1.95 14.33
C ASN A 353 2.22 -2.73 15.49
N LEU A 354 3.15 -2.14 16.22
CA LEU A 354 3.82 -2.79 17.35
C LEU A 354 2.89 -3.00 18.56
N ILE A 355 1.99 -2.05 18.85
CA ILE A 355 0.99 -2.18 19.90
C ILE A 355 0.01 -3.31 19.54
N ARG A 356 -0.47 -3.33 18.30
CA ARG A 356 -1.44 -4.31 17.82
C ARG A 356 -0.87 -5.72 17.76
N TYR A 357 0.33 -5.88 17.19
CA TYR A 357 0.88 -7.19 16.87
C TYR A 357 1.87 -7.69 17.93
N GLY A 358 2.40 -6.83 18.78
CA GLY A 358 3.40 -7.19 19.79
C GLY A 358 4.62 -7.86 19.17
N GLU A 359 5.05 -8.97 19.77
CA GLU A 359 6.14 -9.82 19.27
C GLU A 359 5.86 -10.47 17.90
N SER A 360 4.60 -10.45 17.44
CA SER A 360 4.15 -10.98 16.16
C SER A 360 4.01 -9.87 15.11
N TRP A 361 4.77 -8.78 15.27
CA TRP A 361 4.87 -7.70 14.29
C TRP A 361 5.21 -8.24 12.90
N ARG A 362 4.74 -7.53 11.87
CA ARG A 362 4.79 -8.05 10.50
C ARG A 362 6.21 -7.97 9.95
N ARG A 363 6.75 -9.08 9.48
CA ARG A 363 8.09 -9.16 8.88
C ARG A 363 8.06 -8.86 7.39
N THR A 364 9.21 -8.45 6.86
CA THR A 364 9.39 -8.11 5.45
C THR A 364 9.76 -9.31 4.59
N ASN A 365 10.17 -10.42 5.20
CA ASN A 365 10.57 -11.66 4.53
C ASN A 365 9.60 -12.80 4.87
N ILE A 366 9.51 -13.78 3.97
CA ILE A 366 8.63 -14.95 4.13
C ILE A 366 9.20 -15.93 5.17
N GLY A 367 10.53 -15.98 5.33
CA GLY A 367 11.19 -16.81 6.33
C GLY A 367 10.82 -16.47 7.78
N GLY A 368 10.33 -15.25 8.01
CA GLY A 368 9.76 -14.84 9.27
C GLY A 368 10.70 -15.07 10.46
N ARG A 369 10.19 -15.74 11.51
CA ARG A 369 10.99 -16.11 12.70
C ARG A 369 12.00 -17.24 12.44
N LEU A 370 11.82 -18.03 11.38
CA LEU A 370 12.69 -19.15 11.05
C LEU A 370 13.97 -18.70 10.32
N GLY A 371 14.06 -17.41 9.99
CA GLY A 371 15.21 -16.78 9.37
C GLY A 371 15.35 -17.09 7.88
N HIS A 372 16.43 -16.58 7.28
CA HIS A 372 16.67 -16.63 5.84
C HIS A 372 16.70 -18.07 5.27
N GLN A 373 17.16 -19.06 6.06
CA GLN A 373 17.24 -20.45 5.58
C GLN A 373 15.86 -21.07 5.30
N ALA A 374 14.81 -20.61 5.99
CA ALA A 374 13.45 -21.11 5.79
C ALA A 374 12.68 -20.36 4.69
N GLU A 375 13.20 -19.23 4.23
CA GLU A 375 12.53 -18.38 3.24
C GLU A 375 12.23 -19.12 1.93
N TRP A 376 13.23 -19.76 1.33
CA TRP A 376 13.06 -20.47 0.06
C TRP A 376 12.10 -21.67 0.17
N PRO A 377 12.22 -22.59 1.16
CA PRO A 377 11.24 -23.65 1.36
C PRO A 377 9.81 -23.14 1.60
N MET A 378 9.63 -22.09 2.40
CA MET A 378 8.32 -21.52 2.68
C MET A 378 7.70 -20.86 1.45
N THR A 379 8.50 -20.11 0.68
CA THR A 379 8.07 -19.49 -0.57
C THR A 379 7.63 -20.55 -1.58
N LEU A 380 8.44 -21.60 -1.77
CA LEU A 380 8.07 -22.74 -2.62
C LEU A 380 6.77 -23.41 -2.14
N GLY A 381 6.63 -23.62 -0.83
CA GLY A 381 5.42 -24.19 -0.24
C GLY A 381 4.18 -23.32 -0.46
N ALA A 382 4.30 -22.01 -0.31
CA ALA A 382 3.23 -21.04 -0.55
C ALA A 382 2.81 -21.04 -2.03
N LEU A 383 3.78 -20.98 -2.95
CA LEU A 383 3.55 -21.08 -4.40
C LEU A 383 2.85 -22.39 -4.76
N PHE A 384 3.24 -23.50 -4.14
CA PHE A 384 2.60 -24.81 -4.35
C PHE A 384 1.16 -24.86 -3.88
N CYS A 385 0.88 -24.38 -2.66
CA CYS A 385 -0.47 -24.27 -2.14
C CYS A 385 -1.34 -23.38 -3.03
N MET A 386 -0.79 -22.27 -3.53
CA MET A 386 -1.48 -21.35 -4.43
C MET A 386 -1.79 -21.97 -5.79
N ALA A 387 -0.82 -22.64 -6.41
CA ALA A 387 -1.01 -23.35 -7.66
C ALA A 387 -2.09 -24.44 -7.51
N LEU A 388 -2.03 -25.21 -6.43
CA LEU A 388 -3.01 -26.24 -6.14
C LEU A 388 -4.43 -25.66 -5.93
N LEU A 389 -4.56 -24.60 -5.13
CA LEU A 389 -5.84 -23.94 -4.86
C LEU A 389 -6.46 -23.37 -6.14
N THR A 390 -5.65 -22.75 -6.99
CA THR A 390 -6.06 -22.22 -8.30
C THR A 390 -6.58 -23.34 -9.21
N LEU A 391 -5.87 -24.48 -9.28
CA LEU A 391 -6.31 -25.64 -10.05
C LEU A 391 -7.62 -26.24 -9.52
N LEU A 392 -7.78 -26.31 -8.20
CA LEU A 392 -9.02 -26.78 -7.58
C LEU A 392 -10.19 -25.83 -7.87
N LEU A 393 -9.97 -24.52 -7.75
CA LEU A 393 -11.01 -23.52 -7.98
C LEU A 393 -11.39 -23.43 -9.47
N LYS A 394 -10.43 -23.61 -10.39
CA LYS A 394 -10.70 -23.71 -11.84
C LYS A 394 -11.67 -24.84 -12.16
N ASP A 395 -11.57 -25.97 -11.46
CA ASP A 395 -12.50 -27.09 -11.62
C ASP A 395 -13.89 -26.79 -11.05
N VAL A 396 -13.95 -26.12 -9.89
CA VAL A 396 -15.20 -25.65 -9.29
C VAL A 396 -15.91 -24.67 -10.24
N VAL A 397 -15.21 -23.67 -10.78
CA VAL A 397 -15.76 -22.71 -11.75
C VAL A 397 -16.20 -23.42 -13.02
N ARG A 398 -15.41 -24.37 -13.54
CA ARG A 398 -15.84 -25.19 -14.68
C ARG A 398 -17.13 -25.93 -14.36
N PHE A 399 -17.24 -26.56 -13.21
CA PHE A 399 -18.45 -27.26 -12.78
C PHE A 399 -19.67 -26.32 -12.66
N LEU A 400 -19.53 -25.18 -11.97
CA LEU A 400 -20.58 -24.18 -11.84
C LEU A 400 -21.01 -23.61 -13.20
N SER A 401 -20.06 -23.27 -14.07
CA SER A 401 -20.37 -22.74 -15.41
C SER A 401 -21.14 -23.76 -16.26
N HIS A 402 -20.84 -25.06 -16.13
CA HIS A 402 -21.60 -26.13 -16.80
C HIS A 402 -23.00 -26.28 -16.22
N ARG A 403 -23.17 -26.13 -14.89
CA ARG A 403 -24.48 -26.18 -14.24
C ARG A 403 -25.35 -24.99 -14.65
N ILE A 404 -24.81 -23.78 -14.63
CA ILE A 404 -25.50 -22.55 -15.07
C ILE A 404 -25.88 -22.65 -16.55
N ARG A 405 -24.97 -23.10 -17.41
CA ARG A 405 -25.26 -23.31 -18.85
C ARG A 405 -26.42 -24.28 -19.06
N ARG A 406 -26.48 -25.38 -18.29
CA ARG A 406 -27.60 -26.33 -18.36
C ARG A 406 -28.93 -25.71 -17.93
N VAL A 407 -28.94 -24.95 -16.83
CA VAL A 407 -30.15 -24.23 -16.36
C VAL A 407 -30.61 -23.18 -17.36
N LEU A 408 -29.70 -22.38 -17.91
CA LEU A 408 -30.02 -21.37 -18.92
C LEU A 408 -30.50 -21.99 -20.24
N ALA A 409 -29.91 -23.12 -20.66
CA ALA A 409 -30.38 -23.85 -21.84
C ALA A 409 -31.80 -24.37 -21.64
N ALA A 410 -32.12 -24.93 -20.47
CA ALA A 410 -33.47 -25.37 -20.11
C ALA A 410 -34.46 -24.19 -20.06
N ALA A 411 -34.08 -23.05 -19.48
CA ALA A 411 -34.90 -21.84 -19.44
C ALA A 411 -35.19 -21.29 -20.85
N ARG A 412 -34.17 -21.24 -21.73
CA ARG A 412 -34.35 -20.84 -23.14
C ARG A 412 -35.26 -21.80 -23.89
N HIS A 413 -35.14 -23.11 -23.65
CA HIS A 413 -36.03 -24.08 -24.26
C HIS A 413 -37.49 -23.83 -23.83
N ARG A 414 -37.75 -23.61 -22.53
CA ARG A 414 -39.08 -23.26 -22.00
C ARG A 414 -39.63 -21.95 -22.58
N LEU A 415 -38.78 -20.93 -22.74
CA LEU A 415 -39.19 -19.65 -23.36
C LEU A 415 -39.54 -19.83 -24.84
N ARG A 416 -38.78 -20.66 -25.57
CA ARG A 416 -39.06 -20.98 -26.97
C ARG A 416 -40.36 -21.76 -27.11
N THR A 417 -40.62 -22.74 -26.25
CA THR A 417 -41.90 -23.46 -26.25
C THR A 417 -43.06 -22.54 -25.91
N TRP A 418 -42.91 -21.65 -24.92
CA TRP A 418 -43.93 -20.67 -24.56
C TRP A 418 -44.24 -19.67 -25.69
N ARG A 419 -43.21 -19.17 -26.39
CA ARG A 419 -43.41 -18.32 -27.57
C ARG A 419 -44.12 -19.05 -28.70
N ARG A 420 -43.81 -20.32 -28.93
CA ARG A 420 -44.50 -21.14 -29.94
C ARG A 420 -45.97 -21.35 -29.59
N THR A 421 -46.28 -21.60 -28.32
CA THR A 421 -47.68 -21.73 -27.87
C THR A 421 -48.43 -20.39 -27.90
N ALA A 422 -47.77 -19.28 -27.58
CA ALA A 422 -48.37 -17.94 -27.65
C ALA A 422 -48.62 -17.49 -29.09
N ALA A 423 -47.69 -17.78 -30.02
CA ALA A 423 -47.83 -17.47 -31.44
C ALA A 423 -48.87 -18.33 -32.18
N ALA A 424 -49.29 -19.45 -31.60
CA ALA A 424 -50.40 -20.25 -32.13
C ALA A 424 -51.78 -19.62 -31.85
N SER A 425 -51.84 -18.48 -31.12
CA SER A 425 -53.05 -17.69 -30.96
C SER A 425 -53.21 -16.72 -32.15
N PRO A 426 -54.23 -16.88 -33.02
CA PRO A 426 -54.29 -16.22 -34.34
C PRO A 426 -54.53 -14.70 -34.34
N ALA A 427 -54.64 -14.04 -33.18
CA ALA A 427 -55.17 -12.68 -33.08
C ALA A 427 -54.14 -11.54 -33.19
N GLN A 428 -52.82 -11.80 -33.32
CA GLN A 428 -51.77 -10.75 -33.19
C GLN A 428 -50.58 -10.88 -34.16
N ALA A 429 -50.80 -11.32 -35.40
CA ALA A 429 -49.72 -11.62 -36.37
C ALA A 429 -48.93 -10.45 -37.01
N PRO A 430 -49.44 -9.21 -37.19
CA PRO A 430 -48.71 -8.21 -37.99
C PRO A 430 -47.52 -7.52 -37.29
N GLU A 431 -47.47 -7.50 -35.95
CA GLU A 431 -46.49 -6.70 -35.20
C GLU A 431 -45.15 -7.44 -34.96
N ALA A 432 -45.11 -8.76 -35.20
CA ALA A 432 -43.97 -9.61 -34.87
C ALA A 432 -42.79 -9.52 -35.85
N ALA A 433 -43.01 -9.07 -37.09
CA ALA A 433 -41.97 -9.02 -38.13
C ALA A 433 -40.94 -7.88 -37.91
N HIS A 434 -41.35 -6.76 -37.30
CA HIS A 434 -40.47 -5.63 -37.05
C HIS A 434 -39.45 -5.88 -35.91
N HIS A 435 -39.69 -6.87 -35.06
CA HIS A 435 -38.77 -7.24 -33.97
C HIS A 435 -37.63 -8.18 -34.39
N ALA A 436 -37.71 -8.84 -35.55
CA ALA A 436 -36.73 -9.83 -35.98
C ALA A 436 -35.37 -9.20 -36.35
N VAL A 437 -35.35 -8.01 -36.97
CA VAL A 437 -34.11 -7.36 -37.43
C VAL A 437 -33.24 -6.85 -36.27
N HIS A 438 -33.82 -6.48 -35.12
CA HIS A 438 -33.06 -6.10 -33.92
C HIS A 438 -32.37 -7.28 -33.20
N THR A 439 -32.68 -8.53 -33.56
CA THR A 439 -32.10 -9.70 -32.88
C THR A 439 -30.72 -10.09 -33.39
N HIS A 440 -30.35 -9.73 -34.63
CA HIS A 440 -29.07 -10.16 -35.20
C HIS A 440 -27.88 -9.36 -34.65
N HIS A 441 -28.03 -8.03 -34.51
CA HIS A 441 -26.98 -7.18 -33.92
C HIS A 441 -26.72 -7.49 -32.43
N ARG A 442 -27.75 -7.93 -31.69
CA ARG A 442 -27.60 -8.41 -30.31
C ARG A 442 -26.74 -9.68 -30.19
N SER A 443 -26.66 -10.53 -31.23
CA SER A 443 -25.92 -11.80 -31.14
C SER A 443 -24.40 -11.64 -31.20
N HIS A 444 -23.90 -10.68 -31.98
CA HIS A 444 -22.47 -10.36 -32.03
C HIS A 444 -21.98 -9.73 -30.73
N VAL A 445 -22.72 -8.74 -30.22
CA VAL A 445 -22.43 -8.10 -28.93
C VAL A 445 -22.41 -9.11 -27.79
N VAL A 446 -23.34 -10.07 -27.77
CA VAL A 446 -23.37 -11.12 -26.73
C VAL A 446 -22.17 -12.07 -26.81
N THR A 447 -21.59 -12.28 -28.00
CA THR A 447 -20.47 -13.22 -28.18
C THR A 447 -19.15 -12.57 -27.76
N GLU A 448 -18.94 -11.31 -28.15
CA GLU A 448 -17.82 -10.49 -27.67
C GLU A 448 -17.88 -10.27 -26.16
N LEU A 449 -19.05 -9.89 -25.63
CA LEU A 449 -19.24 -9.71 -24.19
C LEU A 449 -18.92 -11.00 -23.42
N ARG A 450 -19.25 -12.17 -23.99
CA ARG A 450 -18.97 -13.47 -23.37
C ARG A 450 -17.50 -13.85 -23.38
N ALA A 451 -16.78 -13.54 -24.46
CA ALA A 451 -15.33 -13.74 -24.53
C ALA A 451 -14.60 -12.80 -23.56
N LEU A 452 -15.09 -11.57 -23.43
CA LEU A 452 -14.58 -10.56 -22.50
C LEU A 452 -14.86 -10.97 -21.04
N LEU A 453 -16.10 -11.38 -20.71
CA LEU A 453 -16.47 -11.96 -19.41
C LEU A 453 -15.67 -13.23 -19.07
N GLY A 454 -15.30 -14.03 -20.07
CA GLY A 454 -14.46 -15.22 -19.88
C GLY A 454 -13.03 -14.86 -19.45
N ARG A 455 -12.43 -13.86 -20.10
CA ARG A 455 -11.08 -13.36 -19.75
C ARG A 455 -11.08 -12.64 -18.39
N PHE A 456 -12.04 -11.74 -18.17
CA PHE A 456 -12.21 -11.06 -16.89
C PHE A 456 -12.53 -12.03 -15.74
N GLY A 457 -13.30 -13.07 -16.02
CA GLY A 457 -13.66 -14.09 -15.02
C GLY A 457 -12.45 -14.88 -14.50
N ARG A 458 -11.40 -15.07 -15.30
CA ARG A 458 -10.18 -15.78 -14.89
C ARG A 458 -9.28 -14.91 -14.00
N VAL A 459 -9.00 -13.67 -14.42
CA VAL A 459 -8.25 -12.69 -13.60
C VAL A 459 -8.96 -12.43 -12.28
N TYR A 460 -10.28 -12.27 -12.31
CA TYR A 460 -11.09 -12.10 -11.10
C TYR A 460 -11.02 -13.34 -10.20
N LEU A 461 -10.97 -14.54 -10.78
CA LEU A 461 -10.80 -15.77 -10.01
C LEU A 461 -9.44 -15.83 -9.31
N ALA A 462 -8.36 -15.48 -10.03
CA ALA A 462 -7.02 -15.39 -9.47
C ALA A 462 -6.98 -14.39 -8.30
N LEU A 463 -7.61 -13.21 -8.46
CA LEU A 463 -7.75 -12.23 -7.40
C LEU A 463 -8.54 -12.76 -6.20
N MET A 464 -9.65 -13.46 -6.43
CA MET A 464 -10.46 -14.07 -5.37
C MET A 464 -9.75 -15.19 -4.61
N VAL A 465 -8.69 -15.78 -5.17
CA VAL A 465 -7.79 -16.73 -4.49
C VAL A 465 -6.66 -16.02 -3.78
N ALA A 466 -6.08 -15.01 -4.44
CA ALA A 466 -4.97 -14.22 -3.92
C ALA A 466 -5.35 -13.50 -2.62
N LEU A 467 -6.55 -12.94 -2.52
CA LEU A 467 -7.03 -12.21 -1.34
C LEU A 467 -7.13 -13.07 -0.06
N PRO A 468 -7.82 -14.22 -0.02
CA PRO A 468 -7.84 -15.06 1.18
C PRO A 468 -6.47 -15.65 1.50
N MET A 469 -5.62 -15.90 0.50
CA MET A 469 -4.24 -16.33 0.76
C MET A 469 -3.41 -15.20 1.38
N SER A 470 -3.59 -13.96 0.92
CA SER A 470 -2.90 -12.79 1.48
C SER A 470 -3.25 -12.63 2.96
N LEU A 471 -4.53 -12.82 3.31
CA LEU A 471 -4.97 -12.87 4.72
C LEU A 471 -4.35 -14.03 5.49
N LEU A 472 -4.20 -15.22 4.88
CA LEU A 472 -3.56 -16.36 5.53
C LEU A 472 -2.08 -16.05 5.81
N LEU A 473 -1.35 -15.53 4.82
CA LEU A 473 0.06 -15.18 4.94
C LEU A 473 0.30 -14.12 6.02
N GLU A 474 -0.55 -13.10 6.05
CA GLU A 474 -0.48 -12.09 7.11
C GLU A 474 -0.82 -12.67 8.48
N ASN A 475 -1.98 -13.29 8.64
CA ASN A 475 -2.48 -13.62 9.97
C ASN A 475 -1.85 -14.88 10.57
N VAL A 476 -1.41 -15.83 9.74
CA VAL A 476 -0.79 -17.07 10.20
C VAL A 476 0.73 -16.98 10.24
N PHE A 477 1.34 -16.34 9.25
CA PHE A 477 2.81 -16.30 9.13
C PHE A 477 3.41 -14.95 9.54
N TRP A 478 2.58 -13.95 9.84
CA TRP A 478 3.01 -12.62 10.30
C TRP A 478 3.93 -11.92 9.29
N ILE A 479 3.64 -12.06 8.00
CA ILE A 479 4.38 -11.41 6.91
C ILE A 479 3.57 -10.20 6.44
N SER A 480 4.21 -9.07 6.16
CA SER A 480 3.53 -7.90 5.60
C SER A 480 3.17 -8.11 4.13
N VAL A 481 2.22 -7.33 3.59
CA VAL A 481 1.85 -7.35 2.15
C VAL A 481 3.08 -7.28 1.26
N PHE A 482 4.04 -6.44 1.64
CA PHE A 482 5.28 -6.26 0.91
C PHE A 482 6.08 -7.55 0.81
N GLY A 483 6.18 -8.31 1.91
CA GLY A 483 6.99 -9.53 1.97
C GLY A 483 6.48 -10.70 1.13
N TYR A 484 5.18 -10.77 0.80
CA TYR A 484 4.63 -11.83 -0.06
C TYR A 484 4.12 -11.33 -1.42
N SER A 485 4.37 -10.07 -1.76
CA SER A 485 3.86 -9.48 -3.00
C SER A 485 4.51 -10.04 -4.27
N SER A 486 5.71 -10.65 -4.20
CA SER A 486 6.29 -11.42 -5.31
C SER A 486 5.40 -12.63 -5.67
N ALA A 487 4.98 -13.41 -4.68
CA ALA A 487 4.09 -14.55 -4.87
C ALA A 487 2.74 -14.13 -5.48
N LEU A 488 2.23 -12.95 -5.12
CA LEU A 488 1.01 -12.37 -5.72
C LEU A 488 1.23 -11.96 -7.17
N ALA A 489 2.36 -11.31 -7.49
CA ALA A 489 2.72 -10.95 -8.86
C ALA A 489 2.78 -12.19 -9.76
N PHE A 490 3.33 -13.30 -9.26
CA PHE A 490 3.31 -14.58 -9.97
C PHE A 490 1.91 -15.11 -10.23
N CYS A 491 0.98 -14.96 -9.30
CA CYS A 491 -0.41 -15.38 -9.52
C CYS A 491 -1.08 -14.57 -10.64
N LEU A 492 -0.75 -13.29 -10.75
CA LEU A 492 -1.26 -12.42 -11.81
C LEU A 492 -0.62 -12.73 -13.17
N LEU A 493 0.69 -13.02 -13.21
CA LEU A 493 1.43 -13.32 -14.43
C LEU A 493 1.18 -14.74 -14.95
N GLY A 494 1.06 -15.73 -14.06
CA GLY A 494 0.92 -17.14 -14.43
C GLY A 494 -0.31 -17.42 -15.28
N GLU A 495 -1.41 -16.66 -15.10
CA GLU A 495 -2.59 -16.79 -15.96
C GLU A 495 -2.37 -16.27 -17.39
N VAL A 496 -1.49 -15.29 -17.58
CA VAL A 496 -1.14 -14.78 -18.93
C VAL A 496 -0.47 -15.89 -19.74
N PHE A 497 0.41 -16.67 -19.12
CA PHE A 497 1.13 -17.76 -19.79
C PHE A 497 0.27 -19.01 -20.01
N VAL A 498 -0.67 -19.33 -19.12
CA VAL A 498 -1.57 -20.48 -19.33
C VAL A 498 -2.60 -20.21 -20.45
N ALA A 499 -2.91 -18.94 -20.72
CA ALA A 499 -3.86 -18.58 -21.77
C ALA A 499 -3.30 -18.76 -23.19
N THR A 500 -1.98 -18.72 -23.39
CA THR A 500 -1.36 -18.83 -24.72
C THR A 500 -1.35 -20.26 -25.26
N GLU A 501 -1.27 -21.28 -24.39
CA GLU A 501 -1.35 -22.69 -24.81
C GLU A 501 -2.74 -23.07 -25.36
N GLU A 502 -3.83 -22.53 -24.80
CA GLU A 502 -5.19 -22.81 -25.30
C GLU A 502 -5.40 -22.23 -26.71
N VAL A 503 -4.72 -21.14 -27.07
CA VAL A 503 -4.77 -20.54 -28.41
C VAL A 503 -3.95 -21.37 -29.40
N ALA A 504 -2.74 -21.79 -29.01
CA ALA A 504 -1.89 -22.64 -29.85
C ALA A 504 -2.53 -24.01 -30.14
N ALA A 505 -3.29 -24.58 -29.19
CA ALA A 505 -4.00 -25.83 -29.37
C ALA A 505 -5.24 -25.73 -30.30
N HIS A 506 -5.77 -24.52 -30.52
CA HIS A 506 -6.87 -24.28 -31.46
C HIS A 506 -6.41 -23.82 -32.85
N GLU A 507 -5.20 -23.29 -32.96
CA GLU A 507 -4.59 -22.88 -34.24
C GLU A 507 -3.78 -23.98 -34.92
N SER A 508 -3.71 -25.20 -34.37
CA SER A 508 -3.14 -26.33 -35.10
C SER A 508 -3.94 -26.49 -36.42
N PRO A 509 -3.32 -26.21 -37.58
CA PRO A 509 -4.04 -26.25 -38.84
C PRO A 509 -4.54 -27.67 -39.03
N LYS A 510 -5.84 -27.83 -39.27
CA LYS A 510 -6.33 -29.06 -39.88
C LYS A 510 -5.59 -29.20 -41.20
N GLU A 511 -4.60 -30.09 -41.20
CA GLU A 511 -3.84 -30.47 -42.38
C GLU A 511 -4.84 -30.73 -43.51
N PRO A 512 -4.80 -29.97 -44.61
CA PRO A 512 -5.69 -30.24 -45.73
C PRO A 512 -5.36 -31.63 -46.25
N ALA A 513 -6.37 -32.48 -46.34
CA ALA A 513 -6.25 -33.85 -46.85
C ALA A 513 -5.45 -33.86 -48.15
N SER A 514 -4.36 -34.62 -48.15
CA SER A 514 -3.47 -34.77 -49.30
C SER A 514 -4.22 -35.29 -50.53
N PRO A 515 -4.12 -34.64 -51.70
CA PRO A 515 -4.57 -35.24 -52.95
C PRO A 515 -3.60 -36.32 -53.43
N THR A 516 -4.19 -37.44 -53.87
CA THR A 516 -3.58 -38.63 -54.47
C THR A 516 -2.58 -38.29 -55.61
N PRO A 517 -1.45 -39.01 -55.74
CA PRO A 517 -0.41 -38.68 -56.72
C PRO A 517 -0.81 -39.16 -58.12
N THR A 518 -0.61 -38.30 -59.12
CA THR A 518 -0.61 -38.71 -60.53
C THR A 518 0.76 -38.44 -61.15
N ALA A 519 1.26 -39.51 -61.77
CA ALA A 519 2.52 -39.79 -62.45
C ALA A 519 3.08 -38.70 -63.41
N THR A 520 4.41 -38.50 -63.34
CA THR A 520 5.48 -38.39 -64.40
C THR A 520 5.11 -37.89 -65.81
N ALA A 521 5.88 -37.10 -66.59
CA ALA A 521 7.27 -36.58 -66.66
C ALA A 521 7.30 -35.57 -67.87
N PRO A 522 8.42 -35.11 -68.52
CA PRO A 522 9.84 -35.07 -68.16
C PRO A 522 10.53 -33.68 -68.31
N THR A 523 11.77 -33.67 -67.82
CA THR A 523 12.94 -32.76 -67.93
C THR A 523 13.19 -31.96 -69.22
N VAL A 524 13.75 -30.73 -69.08
CA VAL A 524 14.89 -30.15 -69.86
C VAL A 524 15.60 -29.05 -69.01
N PRO A 525 16.94 -28.86 -69.12
CA PRO A 525 17.79 -28.11 -68.18
C PRO A 525 18.28 -26.74 -68.69
N THR A 526 18.74 -25.88 -67.77
CA THR A 526 19.81 -24.85 -67.97
C THR A 526 20.07 -24.18 -66.60
N ASP A 527 21.20 -24.36 -65.93
CA ASP A 527 22.58 -23.87 -66.12
C ASP A 527 22.90 -22.59 -65.34
N THR A 528 23.93 -22.71 -64.49
CA THR A 528 24.89 -21.70 -64.00
C THR A 528 24.44 -20.30 -63.57
N THR A 529 24.74 -19.91 -62.32
CA THR A 529 25.95 -19.11 -62.00
C THR A 529 26.05 -18.78 -60.50
N ALA A 530 27.26 -18.93 -59.99
CA ALA A 530 27.69 -18.53 -58.65
C ALA A 530 28.07 -17.05 -58.62
N VAL A 531 27.76 -16.35 -57.52
CA VAL A 531 28.49 -15.14 -57.11
C VAL A 531 28.49 -15.05 -55.57
N THR A 532 29.68 -15.15 -54.99
CA THR A 532 30.09 -14.49 -53.74
C THR A 532 31.21 -13.51 -54.14
N PRO A 533 31.26 -12.29 -53.60
CA PRO A 533 32.29 -11.98 -52.58
C PRO A 533 31.73 -11.06 -51.48
N ALA A 534 32.09 -11.23 -50.20
CA ALA A 534 33.27 -10.66 -49.53
C ALA A 534 33.40 -9.13 -49.65
N ASN A 535 33.23 -8.42 -48.53
CA ASN A 535 33.88 -7.15 -48.21
C ASN A 535 33.85 -6.99 -46.67
N THR A 536 34.91 -7.13 -45.87
CA THR A 536 36.13 -6.30 -45.65
C THR A 536 35.88 -4.81 -45.40
N GLY A 537 36.43 -4.31 -44.28
CA GLY A 537 36.50 -2.89 -43.90
C GLY A 537 36.24 -2.62 -42.41
N THR A 538 37.11 -3.01 -41.46
CA THR A 538 38.20 -2.18 -40.84
C THR A 538 37.93 -0.68 -40.68
N SER A 539 37.85 -0.22 -39.43
CA SER A 539 38.48 1.04 -38.91
C SER A 539 38.20 1.11 -37.39
N SER A 540 39.14 0.76 -36.50
CA SER A 540 40.18 1.62 -35.92
C SER A 540 39.69 2.97 -35.40
N ALA A 541 39.61 3.11 -34.06
CA ALA A 541 40.32 4.14 -33.28
C ALA A 541 40.04 3.95 -31.76
N PRO A 542 41.09 3.90 -30.92
CA PRO A 542 40.97 4.06 -29.47
C PRO A 542 41.06 5.55 -29.10
N HIS A 543 40.42 5.96 -28.01
CA HIS A 543 40.78 7.21 -27.34
C HIS A 543 41.05 7.00 -25.86
N ASP A 544 42.23 7.47 -25.50
CA ASP A 544 42.92 7.44 -24.23
C ASP A 544 42.35 8.39 -23.16
N THR A 545 42.53 7.95 -21.90
CA THR A 545 42.99 8.69 -20.70
C THR A 545 42.31 9.99 -20.21
N LYS A 546 41.93 9.97 -18.92
CA LYS A 546 42.35 10.85 -17.78
C LYS A 546 41.21 10.85 -16.73
N ALA A 547 41.36 10.44 -15.48
CA ALA A 547 42.29 10.79 -14.39
C ALA A 547 42.16 12.23 -13.86
N ALA A 548 41.85 12.28 -12.55
CA ALA A 548 41.95 13.37 -11.56
C ALA A 548 40.85 14.45 -11.53
N SER A 549 40.06 14.48 -10.45
CA SER A 549 40.33 15.27 -9.22
C SER A 549 39.26 14.99 -8.17
#